data_AF-A0A9E0I0A2-F1
#
_entry.id   AF-A0A9E0I0A2-F1
#
_cell.length_a   1.000
_cell.length_b   1.000
_cell.length_c   1.000
_cell.angle_alpha   90.00
_cell.angle_beta   90.00
_cell.angle_gamma   90.00
#
_symmetry.space_group_name_H-M   'P 1'
#
loop_
_entity.id
_entity.type
_entity.pdbx_description
1 polymer ?
#
loop_
_entity_poly.entity_id
_entity_poly.type
_entity_poly.pdbx_seq_one_letter_code
_entity_poly.pdbx_strand_id
1 'polypeptide(L)'
;MSHNPSSALLVSQHPSSSLKDFIFTSESVAEGHPDKVCDRISDTIVDAFLTKDSLAKTAVETVATTDYVGIIGQVRSLSPISHDEIKELARTAIRDI
;
A
#
# COMPACT_ATOMS: atom_id res chain seq x y z
N MET A 1 37.13 -10.63 50.89
CA MET A 1 36.11 -9.68 51.40
C MET A 1 35.91 -8.62 50.34
N SER A 2 34.63 -8.32 50.05
CA SER A 2 34.09 -7.22 49.24
C SER A 2 34.24 -7.26 47.71
N HIS A 3 33.10 -7.52 47.07
CA HIS A 3 32.81 -7.40 45.65
C HIS A 3 32.66 -5.93 45.20
N ASN A 4 33.05 -5.65 43.95
CA ASN A 4 32.61 -4.53 43.10
C ASN A 4 31.23 -4.89 42.49
N PRO A 5 30.31 -3.96 42.15
CA PRO A 5 30.34 -3.39 40.78
C PRO A 5 29.62 -2.03 40.52
N SER A 6 29.88 -1.47 39.33
CA SER A 6 28.94 -0.74 38.43
C SER A 6 28.55 0.72 38.77
N SER A 7 29.04 1.71 38.01
CA SER A 7 28.58 2.20 36.69
C SER A 7 27.45 3.25 36.78
N ALA A 8 27.71 4.48 36.35
CA ALA A 8 26.69 5.32 35.70
C ALA A 8 27.37 6.45 34.92
N LEU A 9 27.19 6.39 33.60
CA LEU A 9 27.45 7.43 32.62
C LEU A 9 26.91 8.80 33.07
N LEU A 10 27.66 9.85 32.78
CA LEU A 10 27.15 11.21 32.58
C LEU A 10 26.15 11.20 31.42
N VAL A 11 24.85 11.07 31.72
CA VAL A 11 23.78 11.36 30.77
C VAL A 11 23.50 12.85 30.83
N SER A 12 23.79 13.53 29.71
CA SER A 12 23.40 14.90 29.41
C SER A 12 21.95 15.16 29.80
N GLN A 13 21.69 16.22 30.56
CA GLN A 13 20.35 16.71 30.82
C GLN A 13 19.74 17.23 29.50
N HIS A 14 19.00 16.38 28.80
CA HIS A 14 18.10 16.86 27.77
C HIS A 14 16.87 17.46 28.47
N PRO A 15 16.54 18.75 28.23
CA PRO A 15 15.35 19.34 28.81
C PRO A 15 14.15 18.56 28.27
N SER A 16 13.36 17.97 29.17
CA SER A 16 12.10 17.34 28.80
C SER A 16 11.22 18.43 28.20
N SER A 17 11.07 18.44 26.88
CA SER A 17 10.04 19.22 26.22
C SER A 17 8.72 18.73 26.79
N SER A 18 8.03 19.58 27.54
CA SER A 18 6.63 19.39 27.91
C SER A 18 5.86 19.02 26.64
N LEU A 19 5.50 17.75 26.51
CA LEU A 19 4.59 17.33 25.45
C LEU A 19 3.30 18.10 25.69
N LYS A 20 2.92 18.93 24.71
CA LYS A 20 1.61 19.58 24.71
C LYS A 20 0.57 18.47 24.64
N ASP A 21 -0.45 18.53 25.48
CA ASP A 21 -1.65 17.71 25.27
C ASP A 21 -2.20 18.03 23.87
N PHE A 22 -2.19 17.06 22.98
CA PHE A 22 -2.72 17.20 21.62
C PHE A 22 -3.72 16.08 21.35
N ILE A 23 -4.82 16.43 20.67
CA ILE A 23 -5.83 15.46 20.25
C ILE A 23 -5.50 15.05 18.81
N PHE A 24 -5.32 13.75 18.59
CA PHE A 24 -5.13 13.15 17.28
C PHE A 24 -6.30 12.23 16.95
N THR A 25 -6.79 12.31 15.73
CA THR A 25 -7.81 11.41 15.20
C THR A 25 -7.35 10.87 13.85
N SER A 26 -7.63 9.59 13.60
CA SER A 26 -7.39 8.92 12.33
C SER A 26 -8.63 8.11 11.97
N GLU A 27 -8.88 7.97 10.68
CA GLU A 27 -9.96 7.14 10.13
C GLU A 27 -9.38 6.06 9.21
N SER A 28 -10.20 5.05 8.94
CA SER A 28 -9.93 3.98 8.00
C SER A 28 -11.25 3.59 7.33
N VAL A 29 -11.15 2.97 6.16
CA VAL A 29 -12.31 2.49 5.39
C VAL A 29 -12.15 0.99 5.14
N ALA A 30 -13.28 0.29 5.06
CA ALA A 30 -13.29 -1.13 4.76
C ALA A 30 -12.84 -1.41 3.32
N GLU A 31 -12.48 -2.66 3.03
CA GLU A 31 -12.08 -3.12 1.69
C GLU A 31 -13.14 -2.86 0.60
N GLY A 32 -14.43 -2.91 0.97
CA GLY A 32 -15.53 -2.58 0.08
C GLY A 32 -15.72 -1.08 -0.22
N HIS A 33 -14.92 -0.19 0.39
CA HIS A 33 -14.96 1.23 0.03
C HIS A 33 -14.52 1.40 -1.43
N PRO A 34 -15.23 2.16 -2.28
CA PRO A 34 -14.92 2.27 -3.70
C PRO A 34 -13.45 2.62 -4.00
N ASP A 35 -12.86 3.54 -3.22
CA ASP A 35 -11.43 3.87 -3.35
C ASP A 35 -10.52 2.66 -3.09
N LYS A 36 -10.83 1.83 -2.08
CA LYS A 36 -10.06 0.61 -1.77
C LYS A 36 -10.27 -0.49 -2.81
N VAL A 37 -11.46 -0.56 -3.40
CA VAL A 37 -11.73 -1.44 -4.55
C VAL A 37 -10.86 -1.03 -5.74
N CYS A 38 -10.76 0.27 -6.04
CA CYS A 38 -9.87 0.78 -7.09
C CYS A 38 -8.39 0.46 -6.80
N ASP A 39 -7.92 0.71 -5.57
CA ASP A 39 -6.57 0.36 -5.12
C ASP A 39 -6.29 -1.14 -5.38
N ARG A 40 -7.22 -2.01 -4.94
CA ARG A 40 -7.09 -3.46 -5.06
C ARG A 40 -7.00 -3.93 -6.51
N ILE A 41 -7.80 -3.35 -7.41
CA ILE A 41 -7.76 -3.67 -8.84
C ILE A 41 -6.43 -3.23 -9.45
N SER A 42 -6.00 -1.99 -9.18
CA SER A 42 -4.72 -1.46 -9.67
C SER A 42 -3.55 -2.33 -9.22
N ASP A 43 -3.48 -2.66 -7.92
CA ASP A 43 -2.43 -3.51 -7.34
C ASP A 43 -2.44 -4.92 -7.96
N THR A 44 -3.62 -5.52 -8.15
CA THR A 44 -3.73 -6.85 -8.78
C THR A 44 -3.13 -6.87 -10.19
N ILE A 45 -3.33 -5.81 -10.96
CA ILE A 45 -2.77 -5.69 -12.32
C ILE A 45 -1.27 -5.43 -12.26
N VAL A 46 -0.80 -4.57 -11.35
CA VAL A 46 0.63 -4.34 -11.11
C VAL A 46 1.33 -5.65 -10.73
N ASP A 47 0.76 -6.41 -9.80
CA ASP A 47 1.26 -7.72 -9.37
C ASP A 47 1.33 -8.71 -10.53
N ALA A 48 0.31 -8.75 -11.39
CA ALA A 48 0.31 -9.62 -12.56
C ALA A 48 1.46 -9.30 -13.52
N PHE A 49 1.74 -8.02 -13.77
CA PHE A 49 2.88 -7.61 -14.61
C PHE A 49 4.21 -7.90 -13.93
N LEU A 50 4.38 -7.55 -12.65
CA LEU A 50 5.62 -7.80 -11.91
C LEU A 50 5.92 -9.30 -11.75
N THR A 51 4.89 -10.13 -11.67
CA THR A 51 5.02 -11.60 -11.63
C THR A 51 5.56 -12.14 -12.95
N LYS A 52 5.09 -11.62 -14.10
CA LYS A 52 5.56 -12.06 -15.43
C LYS A 52 6.87 -11.40 -15.86
N ASP A 53 7.18 -10.22 -15.32
CA ASP A 53 8.36 -9.42 -15.63
C ASP A 53 8.72 -8.53 -14.44
N SER A 54 9.71 -8.95 -13.65
CA SER A 54 10.19 -8.22 -12.48
C SER A 54 10.73 -6.80 -12.76
N LEU A 55 11.02 -6.47 -14.02
CA LEU A 55 11.49 -5.15 -14.45
C LEU A 55 10.39 -4.32 -15.13
N ALA A 56 9.15 -4.81 -15.12
CA ALA A 56 8.01 -4.08 -15.67
C ALA A 56 7.87 -2.71 -15.00
N LYS A 57 7.54 -1.70 -15.80
CA LYS A 57 7.19 -0.36 -15.33
C LYS A 57 5.73 -0.13 -15.58
N THR A 58 4.96 0.03 -14.51
CA THR A 58 3.52 0.17 -14.54
C THR A 58 3.12 1.49 -13.86
N ALA A 59 2.13 2.15 -14.43
CA ALA A 59 1.36 3.22 -13.82
C ALA A 59 -0.10 2.91 -14.16
N VAL A 60 -0.75 2.10 -13.32
CA VAL A 60 -2.12 1.61 -13.53
C VAL A 60 -3.01 2.33 -12.55
N GLU A 61 -4.06 2.98 -13.08
CA GLU A 61 -5.06 3.68 -12.30
C GLU A 61 -6.42 3.06 -12.57
N THR A 62 -7.26 2.99 -11.53
CA THR A 62 -8.62 2.47 -11.64
C THR A 62 -9.61 3.54 -11.20
N VAL A 63 -10.65 3.74 -12.00
CA VAL A 63 -11.81 4.57 -11.66
C VAL A 63 -13.05 3.69 -11.64
N ALA A 64 -13.90 3.85 -10.64
CA ALA A 64 -15.12 3.07 -10.51
C ALA A 64 -16.32 3.99 -10.25
N THR A 65 -17.45 3.64 -10.84
CA THR A 65 -18.77 4.22 -10.55
C THR A 65 -19.83 3.16 -10.82
N THR A 66 -21.11 3.52 -10.72
CA THR A 66 -22.22 2.59 -10.92
C THR A 66 -22.07 1.82 -12.23
N ASP A 67 -22.04 0.49 -12.12
CA ASP A 67 -21.92 -0.48 -13.22
C ASP A 67 -20.72 -0.26 -14.16
N TYR A 68 -19.68 0.44 -13.69
CA TYR A 68 -18.53 0.78 -14.51
C TYR A 68 -17.22 0.71 -13.73
N VAL A 69 -16.24 0.04 -14.35
CA VAL A 69 -14.84 0.07 -13.93
C VAL A 69 -14.00 0.45 -15.14
N GLY A 70 -13.27 1.55 -15.03
CA GLY A 70 -12.29 2.00 -16.01
C GLY A 70 -10.88 1.74 -15.49
N ILE A 71 -10.06 1.06 -16.28
CA ILE A 71 -8.64 0.83 -16.00
C ILE A 71 -7.85 1.62 -17.03
N ILE A 72 -7.00 2.54 -16.56
CA ILE A 72 -6.26 3.47 -17.39
C ILE A 72 -4.78 3.48 -16.99
N GLY A 73 -3.94 4.07 -17.84
CA GLY A 73 -2.53 4.31 -17.54
C GLY A 73 -1.57 3.73 -18.57
N GLN A 74 -0.36 3.39 -18.13
CA GLN A 74 0.74 2.98 -18.99
C GLN A 74 1.49 1.78 -18.42
N VAL A 75 1.85 0.85 -19.30
CA VAL A 75 2.67 -0.31 -18.95
C VAL A 75 3.79 -0.48 -19.97
N ARG A 76 5.00 -0.71 -19.47
CA ARG A 76 6.15 -1.16 -20.25
C ARG A 76 6.67 -2.46 -19.66
N SER A 77 6.50 -3.55 -20.38
CA SER A 77 6.96 -4.89 -20.01
C SER A 77 7.38 -5.67 -21.24
N LEU A 78 8.30 -6.63 -21.06
CA LEU A 78 8.65 -7.63 -22.08
C LEU A 78 7.63 -8.78 -22.16
N SER A 79 6.76 -8.91 -21.16
CA SER A 79 5.75 -9.95 -21.03
C SER A 79 4.35 -9.33 -21.10
N PRO A 80 3.75 -9.19 -22.30
CA PRO A 80 2.44 -8.56 -22.44
C PRO A 80 1.34 -9.39 -21.76
N ILE A 81 0.38 -8.69 -21.16
CA ILE A 81 -0.87 -9.25 -20.64
C ILE A 81 -2.00 -8.72 -21.52
N SER A 82 -2.89 -9.59 -21.97
CA SER A 82 -4.00 -9.18 -22.84
C SER A 82 -5.06 -8.36 -22.09
N HIS A 83 -5.85 -7.59 -22.84
CA HIS A 83 -6.98 -6.85 -22.25
C HIS A 83 -8.03 -7.79 -21.64
N ASP A 84 -8.22 -8.99 -22.18
CA ASP A 84 -9.17 -9.97 -21.62
C ASP A 84 -8.67 -10.52 -20.29
N GLU A 85 -7.37 -10.81 -20.16
CA GLU A 85 -6.75 -11.18 -18.89
C GLU A 85 -6.88 -10.05 -17.86
N ILE A 86 -6.64 -8.79 -18.23
CA ILE A 86 -6.79 -7.64 -17.32
C ILE A 86 -8.23 -7.53 -16.81
N LYS A 87 -9.23 -7.70 -17.69
CA LYS A 87 -10.64 -7.70 -17.28
C LYS A 87 -10.96 -8.82 -16.29
N GLU A 88 -10.42 -10.02 -16.51
CA GLU A 88 -10.67 -11.16 -15.63
C GLU A 88 -9.98 -11.01 -14.27
N LEU A 89 -8.77 -10.47 -14.24
CA LEU A 89 -8.06 -10.10 -13.01
C LEU A 89 -8.87 -9.09 -12.19
N ALA A 90 -9.36 -8.03 -12.83
CA ALA A 90 -10.18 -7.01 -12.17
C ALA A 90 -11.49 -7.60 -11.61
N ARG A 91 -12.18 -8.44 -12.39
CA ARG A 91 -13.41 -9.12 -11.94
C ARG A 91 -13.15 -10.06 -10.77
N THR A 92 -12.02 -10.76 -10.77
CA THR A 92 -11.62 -11.64 -9.68
C THR A 92 -11.30 -10.83 -8.43
N ALA A 93 -10.52 -9.76 -8.56
CA ALA A 93 -10.21 -8.85 -7.47
C ALA A 93 -11.48 -8.29 -6.81
N ILE A 94 -12.50 -7.94 -7.58
CA ILE A 94 -13.80 -7.46 -7.05
C ILE A 94 -14.59 -8.58 -6.36
N ARG A 95 -14.58 -9.81 -6.90
CA ARG A 95 -15.31 -10.96 -6.33
C ARG A 95 -14.74 -11.43 -4.99
N ASP A 96 -13.46 -11.15 -4.75
CA ASP A 96 -12.74 -11.55 -3.54
C ASP A 96 -12.83 -10.50 -2.41
N ILE A 97 -13.53 -9.39 -2.64
CA ILE A 97 -13.88 -8.35 -1.65
C ILE A 97 -15.26 -8.68 -1.06
#